data_AF-A0A137P7V9-F1
#
_entry.id   AF-A0A137P7V9-F1
#
_cell.length_a   1.000
_cell.length_b   1.000
_cell.length_c   1.000
_cell.angle_alpha   90.00
_cell.angle_beta   90.00
_cell.angle_gamma   90.00
#
_symmetry.space_group_name_H-M   'P 1'
#
loop_
_entity.id
_entity.type
_entity.pdbx_description
1 polymer ?
#
loop_
_entity_poly.entity_id
_entity_poly.type
_entity_poly.pdbx_seq_one_letter_code
_entity_poly.pdbx_strand_id
1 'polypeptide(L)'
;ELKKFRANPELLEKFNKVLGYYKGTKSYHNYSPYRYFGEASSKRVMRDFSVSKIFEENGSEWILLKVEGDSFMLNQIRKMVSLAVLVTRSGINADLMEKSFENRKFNIPNAPSLGLYLERTLFSYYKQKLEKSTVELKDIDFNQYEGELDKIKHEMILPTIIKEEKETQDFVTFCYNVDCRMHNYPWLVEGGELPEIGTGEKPKNSGNADKPKLEEGDEDEADVKNGNRSD
;
A
#
# COMPACT_ATOMS: atom_id res chain seq x y z
N GLU A 1 -6.28 -11.68 24.56
CA GLU A 1 -5.02 -11.11 25.06
C GLU A 1 -4.30 -10.16 24.08
N LEU A 2 -4.63 -10.17 22.78
CA LEU A 2 -3.98 -9.35 21.74
C LEU A 2 -3.92 -7.84 22.01
N LYS A 3 -4.93 -7.24 22.66
CA LYS A 3 -4.94 -5.80 22.98
C LYS A 3 -3.81 -5.39 23.93
N LYS A 4 -3.26 -6.32 24.72
CA LYS A 4 -2.14 -6.04 25.65
C LYS A 4 -0.77 -6.04 24.96
N PHE A 5 -0.70 -6.53 23.72
CA PHE A 5 0.55 -6.53 22.97
C PHE A 5 1.03 -5.09 22.75
N ARG A 6 2.33 -4.87 22.92
CA ARG A 6 3.03 -3.64 22.60
C ARG A 6 4.26 -4.01 21.79
N ALA A 7 4.47 -3.34 20.66
CA ALA A 7 5.61 -3.58 19.81
C ALA A 7 6.87 -3.10 20.53
N ASN A 8 7.79 -4.03 20.82
CA ASN A 8 9.06 -3.66 21.41
C ASN A 8 9.92 -2.87 20.38
N PRO A 9 10.93 -2.11 20.84
CA PRO A 9 11.75 -1.29 19.94
C PRO A 9 12.46 -2.09 18.84
N GLU A 10 12.90 -3.31 19.14
CA GLU A 10 13.58 -4.18 18.18
C GLU A 10 12.66 -4.60 17.03
N LEU A 11 11.40 -4.93 17.34
CA LEU A 11 10.37 -5.28 16.38
C LEU A 11 10.02 -4.08 15.50
N LEU A 12 9.92 -2.88 16.08
CA LEU A 12 9.66 -1.64 15.35
C LEU A 12 10.82 -1.29 14.42
N GLU A 13 12.06 -1.46 14.87
CA GLU A 13 13.25 -1.26 14.04
C GLU A 13 13.27 -2.24 12.86
N LYS A 14 13.02 -3.53 13.13
CA LYS A 14 12.87 -4.55 12.09
C LYS A 14 11.78 -4.18 11.09
N PHE A 15 10.60 -3.78 11.58
CA PHE A 15 9.48 -3.40 10.74
C PHE A 15 9.82 -2.19 9.87
N ASN A 16 10.43 -1.14 10.43
CA ASN A 16 10.83 0.05 9.70
C ASN A 16 11.93 -0.25 8.66
N LYS A 17 12.86 -1.17 8.98
CA LYS A 17 13.85 -1.69 8.02
C LYS A 17 13.16 -2.40 6.86
N VAL A 18 12.16 -3.25 7.14
CA VAL A 18 11.34 -3.93 6.12
C VAL A 18 10.61 -2.92 5.23
N LEU A 19 10.01 -1.87 5.81
CA LEU A 19 9.38 -0.79 5.02
C LEU A 19 10.39 -0.05 4.13
N GLY A 20 11.63 0.11 4.60
CA GLY A 20 12.72 0.73 3.84
C GLY A 20 13.03 0.03 2.51
N TYR A 21 12.82 -1.28 2.41
CA TYR A 21 13.01 -2.01 1.14
C TYR A 21 12.05 -1.56 0.05
N TYR A 22 10.95 -0.89 0.37
CA TYR A 22 10.07 -0.35 -0.66
C TYR A 22 10.62 0.87 -1.36
N LYS A 23 11.61 1.58 -0.81
CA LYS A 23 12.07 2.86 -1.38
C LYS A 23 12.78 2.70 -2.72
N GLY A 24 12.68 3.72 -3.55
CA GLY A 24 13.32 3.81 -4.87
C GLY A 24 12.41 3.38 -6.03
N THR A 25 13.04 3.18 -7.19
CA THR A 25 12.36 2.80 -8.43
C THR A 25 12.47 1.30 -8.66
N LYS A 26 11.36 0.56 -8.54
CA LYS A 26 11.35 -0.91 -8.59
C LYS A 26 10.18 -1.46 -9.39
N SER A 27 10.21 -2.76 -9.68
CA SER A 27 9.12 -3.48 -10.36
C SER A 27 8.11 -4.02 -9.34
N TYR A 28 6.98 -3.35 -9.16
CA TYR A 28 5.96 -3.71 -8.17
C TYR A 28 4.94 -4.74 -8.69
N HIS A 29 5.33 -5.55 -9.67
CA HIS A 29 4.47 -6.54 -10.32
C HIS A 29 3.83 -7.56 -9.36
N ASN A 30 4.45 -7.90 -8.22
CA ASN A 30 3.83 -8.76 -7.18
C ASN A 30 2.80 -8.02 -6.31
N TYR A 31 2.85 -6.70 -6.29
CA TYR A 31 1.99 -5.83 -5.47
C TYR A 31 0.73 -5.38 -6.22
N SER A 32 0.42 -5.93 -7.38
CA SER A 32 -0.84 -5.68 -8.07
C SER A 32 -1.31 -6.97 -8.76
N PRO A 33 -2.63 -7.21 -8.83
CA PRO A 33 -3.15 -8.27 -9.70
C PRO A 33 -2.81 -7.96 -11.17
N TYR A 34 -2.73 -9.02 -11.99
CA TYR A 34 -2.59 -8.94 -13.45
C TYR A 34 -1.38 -8.13 -13.96
N ARG A 35 -0.28 -8.16 -13.20
CA ARG A 35 0.99 -7.54 -13.58
C ARG A 35 2.10 -8.56 -13.74
N TYR A 36 2.98 -8.31 -14.69
CA TYR A 36 4.15 -9.13 -14.96
C TYR A 36 5.44 -8.33 -14.70
N PHE A 37 6.50 -9.06 -14.40
CA PHE A 37 7.85 -8.53 -14.30
C PHE A 37 8.27 -7.92 -15.65
N GLY A 38 9.01 -6.82 -15.60
CA GLY A 38 9.50 -6.10 -16.79
C GLY A 38 8.48 -5.15 -17.43
N GLU A 39 7.18 -5.23 -17.10
CA GLU A 39 6.19 -4.30 -17.62
C GLU A 39 6.47 -2.86 -17.13
N ALA A 40 6.51 -1.90 -18.06
CA ALA A 40 6.69 -0.49 -17.72
C ALA A 40 5.59 0.01 -16.75
N SER A 41 4.36 -0.50 -16.93
CA SER A 41 3.20 -0.19 -16.07
C SER A 41 3.29 -0.79 -14.66
N SER A 42 4.28 -1.65 -14.39
CA SER A 42 4.58 -2.20 -13.05
C SER A 42 5.70 -1.45 -12.34
N LYS A 43 6.46 -0.59 -13.05
CA LYS A 43 7.52 0.21 -12.44
C LYS A 43 6.90 1.37 -11.66
N ARG A 44 7.25 1.50 -10.38
CA ARG A 44 6.81 2.62 -9.53
C ARG A 44 8.00 3.21 -8.81
N VAL A 45 7.82 4.47 -8.41
CA VAL A 45 8.78 5.23 -7.62
C VAL A 45 8.16 5.44 -6.25
N MET A 46 8.81 4.86 -5.24
CA MET A 46 8.45 5.06 -3.84
C MET A 46 9.48 6.00 -3.21
N ARG A 47 9.03 7.16 -2.76
CA ARG A 47 9.89 8.18 -2.15
C ARG A 47 10.16 7.85 -0.70
N ASP A 48 9.10 7.54 0.04
CA ASP A 48 9.22 7.15 1.43
C ASP A 48 8.16 6.11 1.82
N PHE A 49 8.51 5.25 2.76
CA PHE A 49 7.57 4.41 3.47
C PHE A 49 8.14 4.12 4.85
N SER A 50 7.48 4.60 5.89
CA SER A 50 8.01 4.59 7.25
C SER A 50 6.89 4.57 8.29
N VAL A 51 7.27 4.21 9.53
CA VAL A 51 6.42 4.44 10.70
C VAL A 51 6.45 5.93 11.03
N SER A 52 5.28 6.56 11.01
CA SER A 52 5.11 8.00 11.25
C SER A 52 4.84 8.30 12.72
N LYS A 53 3.91 7.57 13.34
CA LYS A 53 3.51 7.78 14.73
C LYS A 53 3.08 6.47 15.36
N ILE A 54 3.37 6.31 16.65
CA ILE A 54 2.83 5.26 17.49
C ILE A 54 2.01 5.93 18.58
N PHE A 55 0.80 5.43 18.82
CA PHE A 55 -0.08 5.97 19.85
C PHE A 55 -0.96 4.87 20.44
N GLU A 56 -1.46 5.09 21.65
CA GLU A 56 -2.39 4.16 22.30
C GLU A 56 -3.80 4.75 22.27
N GLU A 57 -4.79 3.92 21.92
CA GLU A 57 -6.19 4.29 21.93
C GLU A 57 -7.04 3.06 22.30
N ASN A 58 -7.98 3.22 23.24
CA ASN A 58 -8.82 2.13 23.76
C ASN A 58 -8.04 0.90 24.27
N GLY A 59 -6.84 1.12 24.84
CA GLY A 59 -5.97 0.07 25.38
C GLY A 59 -5.21 -0.74 24.34
N SER A 60 -5.33 -0.40 23.05
CA SER A 60 -4.56 -0.97 21.94
C SER A 60 -3.51 0.02 21.45
N GLU A 61 -2.33 -0.48 21.08
CA GLU A 61 -1.31 0.31 20.41
C GLU A 61 -1.55 0.34 18.89
N TRP A 62 -1.42 1.52 18.32
CA TRP A 62 -1.62 1.80 16.90
C TRP A 62 -0.33 2.32 16.29
N ILE A 63 0.01 1.80 15.12
CA ILE A 63 1.18 2.20 14.34
C ILE A 63 0.68 2.88 13.07
N LEU A 64 0.79 4.20 13.01
CA LEU A 64 0.47 4.98 11.84
C LEU A 64 1.64 4.92 10.85
N LEU A 65 1.38 4.41 9.66
CA LEU A 65 2.34 4.40 8.58
C LEU A 65 2.15 5.59 7.65
N LYS A 66 3.25 6.10 7.11
CA LYS A 66 3.23 7.12 6.07
C LYS A 66 3.92 6.58 4.83
N VAL A 67 3.24 6.71 3.68
CA VAL A 67 3.75 6.27 2.38
C VAL A 67 3.68 7.44 1.40
N GLU A 68 4.79 7.70 0.72
CA GLU A 68 4.91 8.73 -0.31
C GLU A 68 5.43 8.08 -1.59
N GLY A 69 4.66 8.18 -2.67
CA GLY A 69 5.01 7.61 -3.97
C GLY A 69 4.41 8.43 -5.10
N ASP A 70 4.99 8.29 -6.30
CA ASP A 70 4.55 9.08 -7.47
C ASP A 70 3.20 8.57 -8.02
N SER A 71 2.95 7.26 -7.89
CA SER A 71 1.67 6.63 -8.24
C SER A 71 1.57 5.27 -7.57
N PHE A 72 0.35 4.76 -7.45
CA PHE A 72 0.06 3.45 -6.88
C PHE A 72 -0.82 2.64 -7.84
N MET A 73 -0.57 1.33 -7.92
CA MET A 73 -1.44 0.37 -8.59
C MET A 73 -2.57 -0.09 -7.66
N LEU A 74 -3.58 -0.72 -8.26
CA LEU A 74 -4.68 -1.35 -7.53
C LEU A 74 -4.14 -2.28 -6.43
N ASN A 75 -4.63 -2.07 -5.20
CA ASN A 75 -4.24 -2.81 -3.99
C ASN A 75 -2.74 -2.77 -3.62
N GLN A 76 -1.92 -1.92 -4.25
CA GLN A 76 -0.47 -1.89 -4.04
C GLN A 76 -0.09 -1.65 -2.59
N ILE A 77 -0.63 -0.58 -1.97
CA ILE A 77 -0.31 -0.23 -0.58
C ILE A 77 -0.76 -1.36 0.37
N ARG A 78 -1.95 -1.93 0.16
CA ARG A 78 -2.49 -3.04 0.97
C ARG A 78 -1.60 -4.28 0.90
N LYS A 79 -1.07 -4.62 -0.28
CA LYS A 79 -0.11 -5.73 -0.45
C LYS A 79 1.24 -5.43 0.18
N MET A 80 1.71 -4.18 0.09
CA MET A 80 2.97 -3.79 0.73
C MET A 80 2.87 -3.88 2.26
N VAL A 81 1.80 -3.34 2.86
CA VAL A 81 1.56 -3.45 4.31
C VAL A 81 1.46 -4.90 4.75
N SER A 82 0.69 -5.72 4.02
CA SER A 82 0.54 -7.14 4.28
C SER A 82 1.89 -7.88 4.31
N LEU A 83 2.69 -7.75 3.24
CA LEU A 83 3.99 -8.42 3.18
C LEU A 83 4.92 -7.95 4.30
N ALA A 84 4.96 -6.64 4.59
CA ALA A 84 5.80 -6.09 5.63
C ALA A 84 5.45 -6.64 7.02
N VAL A 85 4.15 -6.72 7.35
CA VAL A 85 3.65 -7.27 8.61
C VAL A 85 3.98 -8.76 8.69
N LEU A 86 3.72 -9.52 7.62
CA LEU A 86 3.95 -10.96 7.59
C LEU A 86 5.44 -11.31 7.73
N VAL A 87 6.34 -10.63 7.02
CA VAL A 87 7.80 -10.83 7.13
C VAL A 87 8.30 -10.48 8.54
N THR A 88 7.79 -9.39 9.10
CA THR A 88 8.19 -8.95 10.43
C THR A 88 7.77 -9.96 11.49
N ARG A 89 6.49 -10.39 11.47
CA ARG A 89 5.88 -11.32 12.43
C ARG A 89 6.44 -12.73 12.33
N SER A 90 6.68 -13.24 11.13
CA SER A 90 7.10 -14.63 10.90
C SER A 90 8.59 -14.87 11.14
N GLY A 91 9.40 -13.82 11.33
CA GLY A 91 10.85 -14.01 11.50
C GLY A 91 11.61 -14.31 10.21
N ILE A 92 10.92 -14.42 9.07
CA ILE A 92 11.52 -14.86 7.79
C ILE A 92 12.55 -13.85 7.29
N ASN A 93 13.51 -14.37 6.52
CA ASN A 93 14.62 -13.61 5.97
C ASN A 93 14.13 -12.38 5.17
N ALA A 94 14.66 -11.21 5.53
CA ALA A 94 14.41 -9.94 4.86
C ALA A 94 14.78 -9.96 3.36
N ASP A 95 15.62 -10.89 2.92
CA ASP A 95 15.93 -11.13 1.50
C ASP A 95 14.66 -11.35 0.64
N LEU A 96 13.57 -11.85 1.23
CA LEU A 96 12.27 -11.97 0.55
C LEU A 96 11.79 -10.61 0.02
N MET A 97 12.09 -9.52 0.72
CA MET A 97 11.72 -8.16 0.33
C MET A 97 12.49 -7.69 -0.91
N GLU A 98 13.73 -8.14 -1.11
CA GLU A 98 14.46 -7.81 -2.34
C GLU A 98 13.95 -8.66 -3.50
N LYS A 99 13.78 -9.96 -3.26
CA LYS A 99 13.30 -10.94 -4.25
C LYS A 99 11.89 -10.65 -4.75
N SER A 100 11.07 -9.94 -3.98
CA SER A 100 9.71 -9.54 -4.40
C SER A 100 9.69 -8.59 -5.60
N PHE A 101 10.80 -7.92 -5.89
CA PHE A 101 10.96 -7.02 -7.03
C PHE A 101 11.66 -7.67 -8.22
N GLU A 102 12.18 -8.88 -8.06
CA GLU A 102 12.89 -9.64 -9.11
C GLU A 102 11.92 -10.36 -10.04
N ASN A 103 12.46 -11.11 -11.00
CA ASN A 103 11.69 -11.90 -11.96
C ASN A 103 11.10 -13.18 -11.32
N ARG A 104 10.23 -13.02 -10.33
CA ARG A 104 9.57 -14.12 -9.61
C ARG A 104 8.13 -13.70 -9.33
N LYS A 105 7.16 -14.55 -9.66
CA LYS A 105 5.74 -14.26 -9.38
C LYS A 105 5.26 -15.04 -8.18
N PHE A 106 4.77 -14.35 -7.14
CA PHE A 106 4.08 -15.00 -6.04
C PHE A 106 2.90 -14.15 -5.54
N ASN A 107 1.96 -14.81 -4.88
CA ASN A 107 0.81 -14.13 -4.31
C ASN A 107 1.13 -13.51 -2.96
N ILE A 108 0.66 -12.29 -2.77
CA ILE A 108 0.71 -11.55 -1.50
C ILE A 108 -0.74 -11.29 -1.09
N PRO A 109 -1.17 -11.66 0.13
CA PRO A 109 -2.52 -11.42 0.57
C PRO A 109 -2.78 -9.92 0.70
N ASN A 110 -4.00 -9.46 0.43
CA ASN A 110 -4.36 -8.06 0.58
C ASN A 110 -4.72 -7.78 2.05
N ALA A 111 -4.02 -6.85 2.70
CA ALA A 111 -4.45 -6.35 4.02
C ALA A 111 -5.86 -5.73 3.93
N PRO A 112 -6.63 -5.62 5.02
CA PRO A 112 -7.92 -4.91 5.03
C PRO A 112 -7.82 -3.47 4.52
N SER A 113 -8.92 -2.94 3.97
CA SER A 113 -8.98 -1.57 3.43
C SER A 113 -9.18 -0.49 4.49
N LEU A 114 -9.80 -0.83 5.63
CA LEU A 114 -10.26 0.10 6.66
C LEU A 114 -9.17 1.11 7.12
N GLY A 115 -7.92 0.65 7.28
CA GLY A 115 -6.83 1.50 7.76
C GLY A 115 -6.19 2.44 6.73
N LEU A 116 -6.65 2.43 5.47
CA LEU A 116 -6.04 3.19 4.37
C LEU A 116 -6.86 4.44 4.03
N TYR A 117 -6.25 5.61 4.10
CA TYR A 117 -6.83 6.88 3.64
C TYR A 117 -5.80 7.70 2.87
N LEU A 118 -6.28 8.57 1.97
CA LEU A 118 -5.45 9.49 1.22
C LEU A 118 -5.25 10.78 2.04
N GLU A 119 -4.01 11.02 2.48
CA GLU A 119 -3.69 12.21 3.28
C GLU A 119 -3.54 13.47 2.42
N ARG A 120 -2.74 13.41 1.35
CA ARG A 120 -2.52 14.56 0.46
C ARG A 120 -2.01 14.15 -0.92
N THR A 121 -2.24 15.01 -1.92
CA THR A 121 -1.63 14.93 -3.24
C THR A 121 -0.44 15.88 -3.33
N LEU A 122 0.68 15.40 -3.87
CA LEU A 122 1.92 16.19 -4.01
C LEU A 122 2.06 16.68 -5.45
N PHE A 123 2.08 18.01 -5.64
CA PHE A 123 2.19 18.65 -6.94
C PHE A 123 3.65 19.00 -7.33
N SER A 124 4.63 18.25 -6.83
CA SER A 124 6.07 18.55 -7.02
C SER A 124 6.47 18.71 -8.50
N TYR A 125 5.98 17.82 -9.37
CA TYR A 125 6.24 17.90 -10.81
C TYR A 125 5.61 19.15 -11.45
N TYR A 126 4.40 19.52 -11.01
CA TYR A 126 3.74 20.73 -11.47
C TYR A 126 4.51 21.98 -11.04
N LYS A 127 4.97 22.04 -9.78
CA LYS A 127 5.80 23.15 -9.27
C LYS A 127 7.10 23.31 -10.05
N GLN A 128 7.78 22.21 -10.37
CA GLN A 128 8.97 22.27 -11.22
C GLN A 128 8.68 22.80 -12.64
N LYS A 129 7.49 22.50 -13.19
CA LYS A 129 7.07 23.02 -14.49
C LYS A 129 6.69 24.50 -14.42
N LEU A 130 6.04 24.91 -13.34
CA LEU A 130 5.69 26.30 -13.04
C LEU A 130 6.95 27.19 -13.00
N GLU A 131 7.98 26.77 -12.29
CA GLU A 131 9.28 27.48 -12.20
C GLU A 131 9.97 27.69 -13.56
N LYS A 132 9.72 26.80 -14.52
CA LYS A 132 10.30 26.84 -15.87
C LYS A 132 9.37 27.48 -16.91
N SER A 133 8.16 27.86 -16.52
CA SER A 133 7.15 28.41 -17.43
C SER A 133 7.42 29.88 -17.71
N THR A 134 7.26 30.29 -18.97
CA THR A 134 7.23 31.70 -19.38
C THR A 134 5.81 32.29 -19.33
N VAL A 135 4.81 31.45 -19.05
CA VAL A 135 3.40 31.82 -18.90
C VAL A 135 3.05 31.83 -17.42
N GLU A 136 2.28 32.83 -17.00
CA GLU A 136 1.80 32.98 -15.64
C GLU A 136 0.81 31.85 -15.29
N LEU A 137 1.31 30.82 -14.62
CA LEU A 137 0.52 29.72 -14.06
C LEU A 137 0.38 29.95 -12.54
N LYS A 138 -0.75 29.56 -11.97
CA LYS A 138 -1.00 29.72 -10.52
C LYS A 138 -0.44 28.53 -9.75
N ASP A 139 0.32 28.79 -8.68
CA ASP A 139 0.75 27.70 -7.79
C ASP A 139 -0.47 27.05 -7.11
N ILE A 140 -0.36 25.75 -6.91
CA ILE A 140 -1.32 24.96 -6.15
C ILE A 140 -0.65 24.65 -4.82
N ASP A 141 -1.04 25.41 -3.80
CA ASP A 141 -0.55 25.22 -2.44
C ASP A 141 -1.69 24.97 -1.45
N PHE A 142 -1.67 23.79 -0.83
CA PHE A 142 -2.62 23.38 0.20
C PHE A 142 -2.06 23.54 1.62
N ASN A 143 -0.83 24.03 1.78
CA ASN A 143 -0.20 24.20 3.10
C ASN A 143 -1.03 25.10 4.04
N GLN A 144 -1.77 26.06 3.49
CA GLN A 144 -2.67 26.93 4.27
C GLN A 144 -3.78 26.16 5.01
N TYR A 145 -4.14 24.96 4.54
CA TYR A 145 -5.18 24.12 5.14
C TYR A 145 -4.60 23.00 6.01
N GLU A 146 -3.28 22.94 6.21
CA GLU A 146 -2.63 21.83 6.93
C GLU A 146 -3.22 21.64 8.34
N GLY A 147 -3.51 22.74 9.05
CA GLY A 147 -4.15 22.70 10.36
C GLY A 147 -5.60 22.21 10.34
N GLU A 148 -6.37 22.47 9.28
CA GLU A 148 -7.74 21.97 9.13
C GLU A 148 -7.75 20.49 8.74
N LEU A 149 -6.85 20.08 7.84
CA LEU A 149 -6.69 18.68 7.44
C LEU A 149 -6.23 17.81 8.61
N ASP A 150 -5.32 18.31 9.45
CA ASP A 150 -4.85 17.60 10.63
C ASP A 150 -5.99 17.40 11.65
N LYS A 151 -6.85 18.41 11.84
CA LYS A 151 -8.08 18.27 12.65
C LYS A 151 -9.02 17.21 12.08
N ILE A 152 -9.30 17.23 10.78
CA ILE A 152 -10.17 16.21 10.15
C ILE A 152 -9.58 14.80 10.35
N LYS A 153 -8.28 14.65 10.15
CA LYS A 153 -7.56 13.39 10.37
C LYS A 153 -7.72 12.88 11.80
N HIS A 154 -7.49 13.75 12.79
CA HIS A 154 -7.48 13.36 14.20
C HIS A 154 -8.88 13.29 14.84
N GLU A 155 -9.83 14.10 14.41
CA GLU A 155 -11.17 14.20 15.00
C GLU A 155 -12.20 13.33 14.27
N MET A 156 -11.99 13.02 12.99
CA MET A 156 -12.95 12.26 12.18
C MET A 156 -12.39 10.94 11.67
N ILE A 157 -11.28 10.96 10.92
CA ILE A 157 -10.79 9.78 10.20
C ILE A 157 -10.28 8.70 11.16
N LEU A 158 -9.29 9.03 11.99
CA LEU A 158 -8.69 8.06 12.92
C LEU A 158 -9.71 7.50 13.92
N PRO A 159 -10.58 8.31 14.57
CA PRO A 159 -11.60 7.77 15.46
C PRO A 159 -12.58 6.82 14.77
N THR A 160 -12.95 7.10 13.51
CA THR A 160 -13.84 6.22 12.73
C THR A 160 -13.18 4.86 12.46
N ILE A 161 -11.93 4.86 11.99
CA ILE A 161 -11.15 3.64 11.75
C ILE A 161 -11.01 2.80 13.03
N ILE A 162 -10.68 3.46 14.15
CA ILE A 162 -10.46 2.79 15.44
C ILE A 162 -11.75 2.20 15.98
N LYS A 163 -12.87 2.92 15.82
CA LYS A 163 -14.20 2.43 16.21
C LYS A 163 -14.59 1.21 15.38
N GLU A 164 -14.45 1.29 14.07
CA GLU A 164 -14.86 0.20 13.17
C GLU A 164 -13.98 -1.04 13.36
N GLU A 165 -12.65 -0.91 13.49
CA GLU A 165 -11.76 -2.05 13.76
C GLU A 165 -12.06 -2.71 15.12
N LYS A 166 -12.54 -1.95 16.10
CA LYS A 166 -12.99 -2.51 17.39
C LYS A 166 -14.23 -3.40 17.22
N GLU A 167 -15.09 -3.09 16.26
CA GLU A 167 -16.33 -3.81 15.99
C GLU A 167 -16.10 -5.00 15.04
N THR A 168 -15.35 -4.82 13.95
CA THR A 168 -15.15 -5.83 12.89
C THR A 168 -13.94 -6.72 13.14
N GLN A 169 -12.89 -6.20 13.79
CA GLN A 169 -11.61 -6.87 14.01
C GLN A 169 -10.98 -7.39 12.71
N ASP A 170 -11.11 -6.63 11.61
CA ASP A 170 -10.73 -7.06 10.26
C ASP A 170 -9.25 -7.44 10.17
N PHE A 171 -8.37 -6.71 10.84
CA PHE A 171 -6.94 -6.97 10.77
C PHE A 171 -6.54 -8.27 11.50
N VAL A 172 -7.19 -8.55 12.63
CA VAL A 172 -6.99 -9.82 13.36
C VAL A 172 -7.53 -10.99 12.55
N THR A 173 -8.75 -10.83 12.00
CA THR A 173 -9.38 -11.84 11.14
C THR A 173 -8.55 -12.10 9.89
N PHE A 174 -7.96 -11.06 9.30
CA PHE A 174 -7.00 -11.17 8.21
C PHE A 174 -5.78 -12.04 8.59
N CYS A 175 -5.13 -11.75 9.72
CA CYS A 175 -3.97 -12.52 10.17
C CYS A 175 -4.33 -13.99 10.39
N TYR A 176 -5.45 -14.26 11.06
CA TYR A 176 -5.95 -15.61 11.28
C TYR A 176 -6.22 -16.36 9.96
N ASN A 177 -6.87 -15.70 9.00
CA ASN A 177 -7.16 -16.30 7.70
C ASN A 177 -5.90 -16.63 6.90
N VAL A 178 -4.87 -15.79 6.98
CA VAL A 178 -3.56 -16.08 6.36
C VAL A 178 -2.92 -17.29 7.02
N ASP A 179 -2.94 -17.38 8.36
CA ASP A 179 -2.37 -18.49 9.12
C ASP A 179 -3.10 -19.82 8.85
N CYS A 180 -4.43 -19.83 8.77
CA CYS A 180 -5.18 -21.03 8.40
C CYS A 180 -4.96 -21.46 6.95
N ARG A 181 -4.52 -20.55 6.08
CA ARG A 181 -4.33 -20.78 4.64
C ARG A 181 -2.87 -20.64 4.21
N MET A 182 -1.93 -20.94 5.10
CA MET A 182 -0.49 -20.82 4.84
C MET A 182 -0.01 -21.60 3.61
N HIS A 183 -0.67 -22.70 3.25
CA HIS A 183 -0.35 -23.44 2.02
C HIS A 183 -0.48 -22.60 0.73
N ASN A 184 -1.28 -21.52 0.74
CA ASN A 184 -1.37 -20.57 -0.37
C ASN A 184 -0.21 -19.57 -0.41
N TYR A 185 0.61 -19.54 0.63
CA TYR A 185 1.77 -18.67 0.79
C TYR A 185 3.00 -19.50 1.22
N PRO A 186 3.55 -20.36 0.34
CA PRO A 186 4.68 -21.23 0.69
C PRO A 186 5.93 -20.48 1.17
N TRP A 187 6.06 -19.20 0.81
CA TRP A 187 7.13 -18.31 1.25
C TRP A 187 6.97 -17.82 2.70
N LEU A 188 5.83 -18.07 3.35
CA LEU A 188 5.48 -17.63 4.72
C LEU A 188 5.87 -18.66 5.80
N VAL A 189 6.91 -19.45 5.56
CA VAL A 189 7.48 -20.37 6.57
C VAL A 189 8.99 -20.21 6.61
N GLU A 190 9.62 -20.61 7.73
CA GLU A 190 11.07 -20.67 7.83
C GLU A 190 11.62 -21.66 6.78
N GLY A 191 12.57 -21.20 5.95
CA GLY A 191 13.06 -21.97 4.80
C GLY A 191 12.07 -22.06 3.62
N GLY A 192 10.97 -21.32 3.65
CA GLY A 192 9.96 -21.32 2.59
C GLY A 192 10.52 -20.93 1.23
N GLU A 193 10.09 -21.68 0.21
CA GLU A 193 10.58 -21.50 -1.15
C GLU A 193 9.80 -20.41 -1.90
N LEU A 194 10.55 -19.56 -2.60
CA LEU A 194 9.99 -18.68 -3.62
C LEU A 194 9.94 -19.42 -4.96
N PRO A 195 8.97 -19.09 -5.82
CA PRO A 195 8.95 -19.56 -7.20
C PRO A 195 10.28 -19.27 -7.92
N GLU A 196 10.60 -20.13 -8.88
CA GLU A 196 11.81 -20.01 -9.70
C GLU A 196 11.87 -18.68 -10.47
N ILE A 197 13.09 -18.25 -10.75
CA ILE A 197 13.35 -17.06 -11.57
C ILE A 197 12.79 -17.30 -12.98
N GLY A 198 12.08 -16.31 -13.53
CA GLY A 198 11.43 -16.38 -14.85
C GLY A 198 9.92 -16.54 -14.78
N THR A 199 9.37 -16.93 -13.62
CA THR A 199 7.91 -17.04 -13.41
C THR A 199 7.18 -15.70 -13.41
N GLY A 200 7.92 -14.59 -13.31
CA GLY A 200 7.40 -13.23 -13.34
C GLY A 200 6.97 -12.73 -14.72
N GLU A 201 7.47 -13.34 -15.80
CA GLU A 201 7.29 -12.82 -17.15
C GLU A 201 5.91 -13.10 -17.74
N LYS A 202 5.52 -12.26 -18.70
CA LYS A 202 4.29 -12.47 -19.47
C LYS A 202 4.44 -13.73 -20.34
N PRO A 203 3.45 -14.66 -20.36
CA PRO A 203 3.52 -15.84 -21.21
C PRO A 203 3.67 -15.48 -22.68
N LYS A 204 4.67 -16.06 -23.36
CA LYS A 204 5.00 -15.79 -24.78
C LYS A 204 3.85 -16.07 -25.76
N ASN A 205 2.86 -16.87 -25.35
CA ASN A 205 1.66 -17.22 -26.14
C ASN A 205 0.38 -16.45 -25.74
N SER A 206 0.47 -15.44 -24.89
CA SER A 206 -0.70 -14.58 -24.60
C SER A 206 -0.84 -13.51 -25.70
N GLY A 207 -1.40 -13.95 -26.83
CA GLY A 207 -2.18 -13.07 -27.69
C GLY A 207 -3.24 -12.33 -26.86
N ASN A 208 -3.76 -11.23 -27.38
CA ASN A 208 -4.58 -10.22 -26.68
C ASN A 208 -5.94 -10.76 -26.13
N ALA A 209 -5.89 -11.76 -25.26
CA ALA A 209 -7.02 -12.43 -24.64
C ALA A 209 -7.14 -11.96 -23.19
N ASP A 210 -8.27 -11.32 -22.94
CA ASP A 210 -8.93 -11.10 -21.65
C ASP A 210 -8.06 -10.53 -20.52
N LYS A 211 -8.05 -9.20 -20.43
CA LYS A 211 -8.09 -8.59 -19.10
C LYS A 211 -9.42 -9.05 -18.47
N PRO A 212 -9.42 -9.81 -17.37
CA PRO A 212 -10.66 -10.09 -16.65
C PRO A 212 -11.30 -8.74 -16.29
N LYS A 213 -12.61 -8.61 -16.57
CA LYS A 213 -13.40 -7.46 -16.13
C LYS A 213 -13.21 -7.32 -14.61
N LEU A 214 -12.85 -6.12 -14.18
CA LEU A 214 -12.85 -5.77 -12.78
C LEU A 214 -14.31 -5.91 -12.30
N GLU A 215 -14.56 -6.75 -11.30
CA GLU A 215 -15.75 -6.58 -10.47
C GLU A 215 -15.51 -5.31 -9.66
N GLU A 216 -16.12 -4.22 -10.10
CA GLU A 216 -16.32 -3.00 -9.32
C GLU A 216 -17.16 -3.40 -8.10
N GLY A 217 -16.52 -3.46 -6.93
CA GLY A 217 -17.23 -3.45 -5.66
C GLY A 217 -17.61 -2.01 -5.37
N ASP A 218 -18.91 -1.74 -5.42
CA ASP A 218 -19.65 -0.57 -4.94
C ASP A 218 -18.90 0.77 -4.94
N GLU A 219 -18.90 1.42 -6.11
CA GLU A 219 -18.64 2.84 -6.25
C GLU A 219 -19.97 3.61 -6.09
N ASP A 220 -20.13 4.30 -4.95
CA ASP A 220 -21.07 5.41 -4.84
C ASP A 220 -20.54 6.60 -5.66
N GLU A 221 -20.83 6.63 -6.96
CA GLU A 221 -20.63 7.82 -7.79
C GLU A 221 -21.79 8.81 -7.61
N ALA A 222 -21.49 9.95 -6.97
CA ALA A 222 -22.31 11.14 -7.06
C ALA A 222 -22.10 11.80 -8.44
N ASP A 223 -23.09 11.64 -9.32
CA ASP A 223 -23.22 12.31 -10.62
C ASP A 223 -23.02 13.84 -10.52
N VAL A 224 -21.91 14.35 -11.03
CA VAL A 224 -21.78 15.78 -11.40
C VAL A 224 -21.94 15.89 -12.91
N LYS A 225 -23.17 16.19 -13.34
CA LYS A 225 -23.50 16.53 -14.73
C LYS A 225 -22.76 17.80 -15.15
N ASN A 226 -21.71 17.66 -15.95
CA ASN A 226 -21.19 18.78 -16.75
C ASN A 226 -22.09 18.98 -17.97
N GLY A 227 -22.84 20.09 -17.95
CA GLY A 227 -23.61 20.56 -19.09
C GLY A 227 -22.71 21.07 -20.21
N ASN A 228 -22.90 20.51 -21.40
CA ASN A 228 -22.49 21.12 -22.66
C ASN A 228 -23.11 22.51 -22.79
N ARG A 229 -22.28 23.51 -23.10
CA ARG A 229 -22.72 24.70 -23.84
C ARG A 229 -21.81 24.87 -25.05
N SER A 230 -22.36 24.53 -26.20
CA SER A 230 -22.03 25.11 -27.49
C SER A 230 -22.77 26.45 -27.56
N ASP A 231 -22.03 27.54 -27.75
CA ASP A 231 -22.29 28.68 -28.64
C ASP A 231 -21.22 29.76 -28.39
#